data_AF-A0A1A2G8Q1-F1
#
_entry.id   AF-A0A1A2G8Q1-F1
#
_cell.length_a   1.000
_cell.length_b   1.000
_cell.length_c   1.000
_cell.angle_alpha   90.00
_cell.angle_beta   90.00
_cell.angle_gamma   90.00
#
_symmetry.space_group_name_H-M   'P 1'
#
loop_
_entity.id
_entity.type
_entity.pdbx_description
1 polymer ?
#
loop_
_entity_poly.entity_id
_entity_poly.type
_entity_poly.pdbx_seq_one_letter_code
_entity_poly.pdbx_strand_id
1 'polypeptide(L)'
;MKRSYALVKSNAGDKDTRLDALYHFCYDVLHFRDWINESKVVDEPARSEVLLLFSVKGRKGTSWAIQACADVANAAKHFELRPRDDPPAEIVGHDQGTTLPFTFPATLGPAHFVIDIDGTHRSALAIADAAVSEWDDWLTSNGLDIPE
;
A
#
# COMPACT_ATOMS: atom_id res chain seq x y z
N MET A 1 -4.69 -10.60 -0.64
CA MET A 1 -3.65 -9.82 -1.35
C MET A 1 -3.50 -10.16 -2.84
N LYS A 2 -3.12 -11.36 -3.29
CA LYS A 2 -2.87 -11.65 -4.74
C LYS A 2 -4.03 -11.27 -5.68
N ARG A 3 -5.28 -11.53 -5.27
CA ARG A 3 -6.48 -11.19 -6.05
C ARG A 3 -6.72 -9.68 -6.14
N SER A 4 -6.67 -8.96 -5.03
CA SER A 4 -6.87 -7.50 -5.00
C SER A 4 -5.74 -6.77 -5.73
N TYR A 5 -4.50 -7.24 -5.61
CA TYR A 5 -3.37 -6.76 -6.40
C TYR A 5 -3.60 -6.92 -7.92
N ALA A 6 -4.08 -8.10 -8.36
CA ALA A 6 -4.40 -8.32 -9.77
C ALA A 6 -5.49 -7.36 -10.29
N LEU A 7 -6.47 -7.00 -9.45
CA LEU A 7 -7.49 -6.00 -9.81
C LEU A 7 -6.89 -4.61 -9.98
N VAL A 8 -6.06 -4.16 -9.03
CA VAL A 8 -5.32 -2.88 -9.15
C VAL A 8 -4.47 -2.85 -10.42
N LYS A 9 -3.78 -3.95 -10.73
CA LYS A 9 -2.94 -4.09 -11.92
C LYS A 9 -3.74 -4.12 -13.23
N SER A 10 -4.89 -4.79 -13.24
CA SER A 10 -5.75 -4.86 -14.42
C SER A 10 -6.27 -3.49 -14.85
N ASN A 11 -6.41 -2.58 -13.87
CA ASN A 11 -6.98 -1.26 -14.02
C ASN A 11 -8.30 -1.26 -14.82
N ALA A 12 -9.08 -2.35 -14.71
CA ALA A 12 -10.30 -2.57 -15.46
C ALA A 12 -11.51 -1.97 -14.71
N GLY A 13 -12.52 -1.56 -15.47
CA GLY A 13 -13.77 -1.00 -14.94
C GLY A 13 -13.79 0.52 -14.89
N ASP A 14 -14.88 1.06 -14.34
CA ASP A 14 -15.04 2.50 -14.15
C ASP A 14 -14.17 3.02 -12.99
N LYS A 15 -14.24 4.32 -12.71
CA LYS A 15 -13.46 4.95 -11.64
C LYS A 15 -13.75 4.32 -10.28
N ASP A 16 -15.01 4.05 -9.97
CA ASP A 16 -15.42 3.58 -8.65
C ASP A 16 -14.98 2.13 -8.44
N THR A 17 -15.13 1.27 -9.45
CA THR A 17 -14.60 -0.10 -9.45
C THR A 17 -13.09 -0.14 -9.19
N ARG A 18 -12.34 0.78 -9.80
CA ARG A 18 -10.89 0.87 -9.64
C ARG A 18 -10.49 1.43 -8.27
N LEU A 19 -11.28 2.37 -7.73
CA LEU A 19 -11.07 2.90 -6.39
C LEU A 19 -11.35 1.83 -5.34
N ASP A 20 -12.44 1.08 -5.49
CA ASP A 20 -12.77 -0.06 -4.65
C ASP A 20 -11.67 -1.13 -4.69
N ALA A 21 -11.12 -1.42 -5.86
CA ALA A 21 -9.99 -2.34 -5.99
C ALA A 21 -8.76 -1.87 -5.20
N LEU A 22 -8.44 -0.58 -5.25
CA LEU A 22 -7.36 0.03 -4.47
C LEU A 22 -7.64 -0.06 -2.96
N TYR A 23 -8.84 0.31 -2.51
CA TYR A 23 -9.19 0.20 -1.10
C TYR A 23 -9.13 -1.24 -0.61
N HIS A 24 -9.68 -2.19 -1.36
CA HIS A 24 -9.60 -3.60 -1.02
C HIS A 24 -8.17 -4.11 -0.93
N PHE A 25 -7.28 -3.66 -1.83
CA PHE A 25 -5.86 -4.00 -1.74
C PHE A 25 -5.22 -3.43 -0.47
N CYS A 26 -5.45 -2.15 -0.16
CA CYS A 26 -4.91 -1.52 1.05
C CYS A 26 -5.44 -2.17 2.34
N TYR A 27 -6.71 -2.58 2.36
CA TYR A 27 -7.28 -3.38 3.46
C TYR A 27 -6.62 -4.74 3.57
N ASP A 28 -6.39 -5.44 2.46
CA ASP A 28 -5.71 -6.74 2.46
C ASP A 28 -4.30 -6.63 3.06
N VAL A 29 -3.56 -5.55 2.76
CA VAL A 29 -2.24 -5.26 3.35
C VAL A 29 -2.33 -5.12 4.88
N LEU A 30 -3.33 -4.41 5.40
CA LEU A 30 -3.52 -4.28 6.85
C LEU A 30 -3.99 -5.58 7.52
N HIS A 31 -4.97 -6.25 6.93
CA HIS A 31 -5.48 -7.50 7.47
C HIS A 31 -4.39 -8.58 7.48
N PHE A 32 -3.42 -8.52 6.57
CA PHE A 32 -2.31 -9.45 6.60
C PHE A 32 -1.40 -9.24 7.80
N ARG A 33 -1.08 -7.98 8.16
CA ARG A 33 -0.43 -7.65 9.43
C ARG A 33 -1.19 -8.20 10.62
N ASP A 34 -2.51 -7.96 10.67
CA ASP A 34 -3.34 -8.40 11.78
C ASP A 34 -3.35 -9.92 11.90
N TRP A 35 -3.43 -10.62 10.77
CA TRP A 35 -3.32 -12.07 10.74
C TRP A 35 -1.95 -12.54 11.28
N ILE A 36 -0.84 -11.93 10.86
CA ILE A 36 0.50 -12.28 11.37
C ILE A 36 0.57 -12.08 12.89
N ASN A 37 0.11 -10.91 13.38
CA ASN A 37 0.16 -10.56 14.80
C ASN A 37 -0.64 -11.54 15.67
N GLU A 38 -1.81 -11.97 15.19
CA GLU A 38 -2.68 -12.92 15.89
C GLU A 38 -2.34 -14.39 15.61
N SER A 39 -1.43 -14.66 14.68
CA SER A 39 -1.06 -16.01 14.27
C SER A 39 -0.27 -16.72 15.36
N LYS A 40 -0.70 -17.94 15.70
CA LYS A 40 0.02 -18.83 16.62
C LYS A 40 1.15 -19.61 15.94
N VAL A 41 1.19 -19.60 14.61
CA VAL A 41 2.21 -20.31 13.82
C VAL A 41 3.40 -19.42 13.47
N VAL A 42 3.24 -18.09 13.60
CA VAL A 42 4.33 -17.14 13.46
C VAL A 42 4.98 -16.93 14.83
N ASP A 43 6.30 -16.96 14.88
CA ASP A 43 7.04 -16.78 16.13
C ASP A 43 6.93 -15.33 16.65
N GLU A 44 7.36 -15.11 17.90
CA GLU A 44 7.31 -13.78 18.51
C GLU A 44 8.23 -12.76 17.82
N PRO A 45 9.49 -13.11 17.44
CA PRO A 45 10.37 -12.17 16.74
C PRO A 45 9.78 -11.66 15.41
N ALA A 46 9.22 -12.53 14.57
CA ALA A 46 8.60 -12.11 13.32
C ALA A 46 7.36 -11.23 13.58
N ARG A 47 6.54 -11.56 14.59
CA ARG A 47 5.40 -10.70 14.98
C ARG A 47 5.83 -9.32 15.46
N SER A 48 6.95 -9.21 16.16
CA SER A 48 7.52 -7.92 16.55
C SER A 48 8.08 -7.15 15.35
N GLU A 49 8.71 -7.84 14.40
CA GLU A 49 9.25 -7.22 13.17
C GLU A 49 8.15 -6.69 12.25
N VAL A 50 7.04 -7.41 12.06
CA VAL A 50 5.95 -6.94 11.18
C VAL A 50 5.37 -5.61 11.67
N LEU A 51 5.36 -5.35 12.98
CA LEU A 51 4.92 -4.08 13.55
C LEU A 51 5.88 -2.93 13.21
N LEU A 52 7.15 -3.21 12.96
CA LEU A 52 8.14 -2.20 12.54
C LEU A 52 7.89 -1.73 11.10
N LEU A 53 7.36 -2.59 10.21
CA LEU A 53 7.01 -2.20 8.84
C LEU A 53 5.98 -1.05 8.79
N PHE A 54 5.09 -1.00 9.80
CA PHE A 54 4.03 0.01 9.95
C PHE A 54 4.43 1.19 10.85
N SER A 55 5.65 1.21 11.39
CA SER A 55 6.10 2.27 12.30
C SER A 55 6.43 3.58 11.57
N VAL A 56 6.58 4.66 12.33
CA VAL A 56 6.85 6.05 11.85
C VAL A 56 8.07 6.13 10.93
N LYS A 57 7.97 6.94 9.87
CA LYS A 57 8.98 7.16 8.83
C LYS A 57 10.34 7.47 9.47
N GLY A 58 11.40 6.85 8.96
CA GLY A 58 12.78 7.10 9.44
C GLY A 58 13.30 6.14 10.51
N ARG A 59 12.49 5.20 11.00
CA ARG A 59 13.02 4.03 11.71
C ARG A 59 13.51 2.97 10.71
N LYS A 60 14.63 2.33 11.02
CA LYS A 60 15.15 1.18 10.24
C LYS A 60 14.09 0.08 10.20
N GLY A 61 13.78 -0.44 9.01
CA GLY A 61 12.75 -1.46 8.82
C GLY A 61 11.34 -0.93 8.58
N THR A 62 11.16 0.36 8.30
CA THR A 62 9.86 0.93 7.92
C THR A 62 9.64 0.87 6.42
N SER A 63 8.44 0.46 6.00
CA SER A 63 8.05 0.43 4.60
C SER A 63 7.21 1.67 4.28
N TRP A 64 7.57 2.39 3.22
CA TRP A 64 6.78 3.54 2.78
C TRP A 64 5.49 3.10 2.08
N ALA A 65 5.51 1.96 1.36
CA ALA A 65 4.36 1.50 0.57
C ALA A 65 3.29 0.85 1.45
N ILE A 66 3.70 0.05 2.44
CA ILE A 66 2.80 -0.55 3.44
C ILE A 66 2.19 0.55 4.31
N GLN A 67 2.96 1.57 4.69
CA GLN A 67 2.42 2.74 5.39
C GLN A 67 1.42 3.52 4.55
N ALA A 68 1.72 3.75 3.27
CA ALA A 68 0.77 4.41 2.38
C ALA A 68 -0.54 3.61 2.25
N CYS A 69 -0.47 2.29 2.17
CA CYS A 69 -1.65 1.43 2.20
C CYS A 69 -2.42 1.55 3.53
N ALA A 70 -1.72 1.65 4.66
CA ALA A 70 -2.34 1.86 5.96
C ALA A 70 -3.10 3.19 6.02
N ASP A 71 -2.49 4.26 5.53
CA ASP A 71 -3.10 5.59 5.51
C ASP A 71 -4.32 5.63 4.59
N VAL A 72 -4.24 5.07 3.38
CA VAL A 72 -5.35 4.97 2.43
C VAL A 72 -6.52 4.16 3.00
N ALA A 73 -6.25 3.02 3.63
CA ALA A 73 -7.30 2.21 4.24
C ALA A 73 -7.90 2.88 5.49
N ASN A 74 -7.10 3.58 6.30
CA ASN A 74 -7.60 4.37 7.43
C ASN A 74 -8.51 5.51 6.96
N ALA A 75 -8.11 6.24 5.91
CA ALA A 75 -8.91 7.29 5.29
C ALA A 75 -10.27 6.76 4.85
N ALA A 76 -10.29 5.61 4.17
CA ALA A 76 -11.51 4.96 3.71
C ALA A 76 -12.41 4.48 4.86
N LYS A 77 -11.81 3.94 5.93
CA LYS A 77 -12.54 3.41 7.08
C LYS A 77 -13.18 4.48 7.94
N HIS A 78 -12.49 5.59 8.13
CA HIS A 78 -12.85 6.62 9.10
C HIS A 78 -13.44 7.89 8.47
N PHE A 79 -13.42 8.01 7.14
CA PHE A 79 -13.67 9.27 6.42
C PHE A 79 -12.78 10.44 6.91
N GLU A 80 -11.71 10.11 7.63
CA GLU A 80 -10.79 11.02 8.30
C GLU A 80 -9.40 10.38 8.28
N LEU A 81 -8.39 11.16 7.89
CA LEU A 81 -6.99 10.78 8.06
C LEU A 81 -6.64 10.97 9.54
N ARG A 82 -6.41 9.88 10.28
CA ARG A 82 -5.96 10.00 11.66
C ARG A 82 -4.57 10.65 11.68
N PRO A 83 -4.33 11.66 12.53
CA PRO A 83 -3.04 12.32 12.59
C PRO A 83 -1.95 11.33 12.98
N ARG A 84 -0.91 11.24 12.15
CA ARG A 84 0.41 10.74 12.52
C ARG A 84 1.33 11.95 12.70
N ASP A 85 2.48 11.75 13.35
CA ASP A 85 3.49 12.82 13.47
C ASP A 85 4.06 13.22 12.09
N ASP A 86 3.90 12.37 11.07
CA ASP A 86 4.24 12.61 9.66
C ASP A 86 2.98 12.86 8.81
N PRO A 87 3.07 13.61 7.68
CA PRO A 87 1.97 13.74 6.73
C PRO A 87 1.52 12.37 6.20
N PRO A 88 0.23 12.00 6.32
CA PRO A 88 -0.27 10.73 5.84
C PRO A 88 -0.32 10.68 4.31
N ALA A 89 -0.27 9.48 3.74
CA ALA A 89 -0.50 9.33 2.31
C ALA A 89 -1.97 9.60 1.93
N GLU A 90 -2.19 10.39 0.88
CA GLU A 90 -3.54 10.79 0.44
C GLU A 90 -3.74 10.56 -1.07
N ILE A 91 -4.94 10.12 -1.46
CA ILE A 91 -5.32 10.06 -2.87
C ILE A 91 -5.63 11.48 -3.36
N VAL A 92 -4.69 12.10 -4.07
CA VAL A 92 -4.77 13.51 -4.51
C VAL A 92 -5.28 13.68 -5.94
N GLY A 93 -5.42 12.60 -6.70
CA GLY A 93 -5.85 12.70 -8.09
C GLY A 93 -6.22 11.40 -8.76
N HIS A 94 -6.86 11.52 -9.92
CA HIS A 94 -7.17 10.44 -10.84
C HIS A 94 -6.82 10.91 -12.25
N ASP A 95 -5.76 10.34 -12.83
CA ASP A 95 -5.22 10.82 -14.11
C ASP A 95 -5.95 10.21 -15.30
N GLN A 96 -7.00 10.85 -15.82
CA GLN A 96 -7.49 10.53 -17.17
C GLN A 96 -6.62 11.21 -18.23
N GLY A 97 -5.38 10.74 -18.40
CA GLY A 97 -4.51 11.08 -19.53
C GLY A 97 -4.43 12.58 -19.85
N THR A 98 -4.49 13.46 -18.85
CA THR A 98 -4.46 14.91 -19.07
C THR A 98 -3.26 15.48 -18.34
N THR A 99 -2.36 16.05 -19.13
CA THR A 99 -1.10 16.69 -18.73
C THR A 99 -1.30 17.60 -17.52
N LEU A 100 -0.94 17.13 -16.33
CA LEU A 100 -0.63 17.99 -15.20
C LEU A 100 0.66 18.77 -15.54
N PRO A 101 0.81 20.04 -15.15
CA PRO A 101 1.95 20.90 -15.53
C PRO A 101 3.27 20.51 -14.82
N PHE A 102 3.35 19.30 -14.26
CA PHE A 102 4.50 18.81 -13.51
C PHE A 102 5.13 17.65 -14.29
N THR A 103 6.44 17.71 -14.46
CA THR A 103 7.24 16.67 -15.11
C THR A 103 7.24 15.42 -14.24
N PHE A 104 6.27 14.53 -14.45
CA PHE A 104 6.24 13.23 -13.79
C PHE A 104 7.40 12.37 -14.33
N PRO A 105 8.18 11.68 -13.48
CA PRO A 105 9.08 10.64 -13.97
C PRO A 105 8.23 9.56 -14.66
N ALA A 106 8.56 9.34 -15.93
CA ALA A 106 7.79 8.57 -16.89
C ALA A 106 7.52 7.14 -16.41
N THR A 107 6.25 6.81 -16.13
CA THR A 107 5.54 5.54 -16.40
C THR A 107 4.16 5.55 -15.73
N LEU A 108 3.30 6.52 -16.06
CA LEU A 108 1.88 6.43 -15.73
C LEU A 108 1.16 5.93 -16.98
N GLY A 109 0.89 4.61 -17.00
CA GLY A 109 -0.09 4.03 -17.91
C GLY A 109 -1.49 4.61 -17.66
N PRO A 110 -2.47 4.32 -18.53
CA PRO A 110 -3.76 4.99 -18.53
C PRO A 110 -4.47 4.86 -17.17
N ALA A 111 -4.91 5.98 -16.61
CA ALA A 111 -5.88 6.10 -15.53
C ALA A 111 -5.58 5.35 -14.22
N HIS A 112 -4.45 5.70 -13.59
CA HIS A 112 -4.19 5.32 -12.20
C HIS A 112 -4.50 6.47 -11.24
N PHE A 113 -4.89 6.12 -10.01
CA PHE A 113 -4.95 7.09 -8.91
C PHE A 113 -3.54 7.55 -8.56
N VAL A 114 -3.42 8.84 -8.26
CA VAL A 114 -2.18 9.44 -7.76
C VAL A 114 -2.31 9.59 -6.25
N ILE A 115 -1.31 9.09 -5.54
CA ILE A 115 -1.20 9.15 -4.10
C ILE A 115 -0.01 10.05 -3.78
N ASP A 116 -0.25 11.11 -2.99
CA ASP A 116 0.80 11.92 -2.41
C ASP A 116 1.34 11.24 -1.15
N ILE A 117 2.65 11.18 -1.04
CA ILE A 117 3.35 10.70 0.16
C ILE A 117 4.39 11.76 0.49
N ASP A 118 4.06 12.68 1.41
CA ASP A 118 4.97 13.73 1.87
C ASP A 118 5.53 14.56 0.68
N GLY A 119 4.63 15.00 -0.21
CA GLY A 119 4.98 15.77 -1.41
C GLY A 119 5.55 14.93 -2.56
N THR A 120 5.70 13.62 -2.39
CA THR A 120 6.10 12.70 -3.45
C THR A 120 4.89 11.99 -4.04
N HIS A 121 4.56 12.31 -5.29
CA HIS A 121 3.47 11.65 -6.01
C HIS A 121 3.88 10.28 -6.54
N ARG A 122 3.02 9.28 -6.32
CA ARG A 122 3.17 7.92 -6.85
C ARG A 122 1.84 7.41 -7.39
N SER A 123 1.89 6.48 -8.34
CA SER A 123 0.67 5.78 -8.75
C SER A 123 0.25 4.75 -7.72
N ALA A 124 -1.06 4.49 -7.67
CA ALA A 124 -1.62 3.35 -6.94
C ALA A 124 -0.95 2.02 -7.33
N LEU A 125 -0.62 1.82 -8.61
CA LEU A 125 0.08 0.62 -9.05
C LEU A 125 1.50 0.54 -8.48
N ALA A 126 2.26 1.65 -8.48
CA ALA A 126 3.61 1.67 -7.92
C ALA A 126 3.62 1.40 -6.40
N ILE A 127 2.62 1.89 -5.67
CA ILE A 127 2.43 1.55 -4.26
C ILE A 127 2.09 0.07 -4.09
N ALA A 128 1.20 -0.47 -4.92
CA ALA A 128 0.80 -1.87 -4.83
C ALA A 128 1.95 -2.83 -5.15
N ASP A 129 2.74 -2.54 -6.20
CA ASP A 129 3.94 -3.31 -6.56
C ASP A 129 4.96 -3.31 -5.42
N ALA A 130 5.25 -2.14 -4.85
CA ALA A 130 6.20 -2.02 -3.75
C ALA A 130 5.71 -2.73 -2.49
N ALA A 131 4.43 -2.59 -2.12
CA ALA A 131 3.87 -3.25 -0.95
C ALA A 131 3.89 -4.77 -1.08
N VAL A 132 3.58 -5.32 -2.27
CA VAL A 132 3.70 -6.77 -2.53
C VAL A 132 5.15 -7.23 -2.41
N SER A 133 6.09 -6.51 -3.04
CA SER A 133 7.52 -6.85 -2.98
C SER A 133 8.04 -6.85 -1.54
N GLU A 134 7.69 -5.85 -0.74
CA GLU A 134 8.14 -5.75 0.66
C GLU A 134 7.52 -6.84 1.54
N TRP A 135 6.27 -7.25 1.26
CA TRP A 135 5.68 -8.41 1.93
C TRP A 135 6.37 -9.72 1.54
N ASP A 136 6.69 -9.91 0.26
CA ASP A 136 7.39 -11.10 -0.22
C ASP A 136 8.82 -11.17 0.38
N ASP A 137 9.52 -10.04 0.46
CA ASP A 137 10.84 -9.93 1.11
C ASP A 137 10.75 -10.26 2.61
N TRP A 138 9.74 -9.73 3.30
CA TRP A 138 9.52 -9.99 4.73
C TRP A 138 9.19 -11.47 4.99
N LEU A 139 8.31 -12.07 4.17
CA LEU A 139 7.97 -13.50 4.27
C LEU A 139 9.18 -14.39 4.05
N THR A 140 9.97 -14.10 3.01
CA THR A 140 11.19 -14.85 2.68
C THR A 140 12.21 -14.74 3.81
N SER A 141 12.42 -13.54 4.36
CA SER A 141 13.37 -13.29 5.45
C SER A 141 12.99 -14.02 6.74
N ASN A 142 11.70 -14.32 6.93
CA ASN A 142 11.16 -15.04 8.08
C ASN A 142 10.88 -16.53 7.80
N GLY A 143 11.24 -17.05 6.62
CA GLY A 143 11.00 -18.46 6.25
C GLY A 143 9.51 -18.84 6.18
N LEU A 144 8.67 -17.87 5.82
CA LEU A 144 7.22 -17.99 5.68
C LEU A 144 6.77 -17.95 4.21
N ASP A 145 7.71 -18.00 3.27
CA ASP A 145 7.43 -18.07 1.85
C ASP A 145 6.70 -19.37 1.51
N ILE A 146 5.71 -19.27 0.62
CA ILE A 146 4.98 -20.44 0.13
C ILE A 146 5.76 -20.95 -1.09
N PRO A 147 6.22 -22.21 -1.10
CA PRO A 147 6.88 -22.77 -2.28
C PRO A 147 5.94 -22.69 -3.50
N GLU A 148 6.50 -22.31 -4.66
CA GLU A 148 5.78 -22.17 -5.93
C GLU A 148 5.12 -23.48 -6.40
#